data_AF-A0A076YRZ2-F1
#
_entry.id   AF-A0A076YRZ2-F1
#
_cell.length_a   1.000
_cell.length_b   1.000
_cell.length_c   1.000
_cell.angle_alpha   90.00
_cell.angle_beta   90.00
_cell.angle_gamma   90.00
#
_symmetry.space_group_name_H-M   'P 1'
#
loop_
_entity.id
_entity.type
_entity.pdbx_description
1 polymer ?
#
loop_
_entity_poly.entity_id
_entity_poly.type
_entity_poly.pdbx_seq_one_letter_code
_entity_poly.pdbx_strand_id
1 'polypeptide(L)' 'MTKVAEQLKQLRVKHQLSQDALAEQLFISRQAISKWGKWRYNTRFG' A
#
# COMPACT_ATOMS: atom_id res chain seq x y z
N MET A 1 -11.84 -6.01 9.78
CA MET A 1 -10.39 -5.81 9.63
C MET A 1 -10.05 -5.02 8.35
N THR A 2 -10.74 -3.90 8.09
CA THR A 2 -10.70 -3.23 6.77
C THR A 2 -10.27 -1.76 6.84
N LYS A 3 -10.50 -1.08 7.96
CA LYS A 3 -10.30 0.37 8.10
C LYS A 3 -8.85 0.82 7.83
N VAL A 4 -7.86 0.10 8.37
CA VAL A 4 -6.44 0.43 8.16
C VAL A 4 -6.03 0.26 6.70
N ALA A 5 -6.48 -0.82 6.03
CA ALA A 5 -6.16 -1.07 4.63
C ALA A 5 -6.80 -0.02 3.70
N GLU A 6 -8.02 0.44 4.01
CA GLU A 6 -8.70 1.52 3.29
C GLU A 6 -8.00 2.86 3.49
N GLN A 7 -7.61 3.20 4.72
CA GLN A 7 -6.85 4.41 5.03
C GLN A 7 -5.51 4.44 4.30
N LEU A 8 -4.80 3.30 4.25
CA LEU A 8 -3.55 3.17 3.50
C LEU A 8 -3.76 3.32 1.99
N LYS A 9 -4.87 2.80 1.45
CA LYS A 9 -5.21 3.01 0.03
C LYS A 9 -5.46 4.49 -0.25
N GLN A 10 -6.23 5.16 0.60
CA GLN A 10 -6.52 6.59 0.47
C GLN A 10 -5.24 7.42 0.54
N LEU A 11 -4.36 7.14 1.52
CA LEU A 11 -3.05 7.77 1.65
C LEU A 11 -2.21 7.54 0.39
N ARG A 12 -2.14 6.30 -0.07
CA ARG A 12 -1.38 5.93 -1.28
C ARG A 12 -1.86 6.71 -2.51
N VAL A 13 -3.17 6.79 -2.73
CA VAL A 13 -3.75 7.52 -3.87
C VAL A 13 -3.52 9.02 -3.73
N LYS A 14 -3.76 9.58 -2.53
CA LYS A 14 -3.57 11.01 -2.25
C LYS A 14 -2.14 11.47 -2.52
N HIS A 15 -1.16 10.65 -2.17
CA HIS A 15 0.26 10.95 -2.31
C HIS A 15 0.89 10.31 -3.56
N GLN A 16 0.10 9.66 -4.42
CA GLN A 16 0.56 8.97 -5.64
C GLN A 16 1.72 7.99 -5.39
N LEU A 17 1.68 7.30 -4.26
CA LEU A 17 2.75 6.39 -3.85
C LEU A 17 2.59 5.01 -4.49
N SER A 18 3.70 4.38 -4.83
CA SER A 18 3.72 2.94 -5.11
C SER A 18 3.59 2.15 -3.81
N GLN A 19 3.36 0.84 -3.89
CA GLN A 19 3.32 0.00 -2.68
C GLN A 19 4.69 -0.06 -1.98
N ASP A 20 5.77 -0.02 -2.75
CA ASP A 20 7.15 0.01 -2.26
C ASP A 20 7.44 1.31 -1.53
N ALA A 21 7.12 2.45 -2.16
CA ALA A 21 7.33 3.76 -1.54
C ALA A 21 6.53 3.90 -0.23
N LEU A 22 5.30 3.37 -0.19
CA LEU A 22 4.52 3.34 1.04
C LEU A 22 5.12 2.41 2.10
N ALA A 23 5.69 1.27 1.70
CA ALA A 23 6.34 0.33 2.61
C ALA A 23 7.61 0.93 3.23
N GLU A 24 8.41 1.63 2.42
CA GLU A 24 9.60 2.36 2.86
C GLU A 24 9.23 3.45 3.88
N GLN A 25 8.22 4.28 3.59
CA GLN A 25 7.78 5.34 4.50
C GLN A 25 7.25 4.81 5.84
N LEU A 26 6.65 3.62 5.84
CA LEU A 26 6.13 2.97 7.04
C LEU A 26 7.15 2.06 7.72
N PHE A 27 8.38 1.96 7.19
CA PHE A 27 9.45 1.08 7.69
C PHE A 27 9.00 -0.37 7.85
N ILE A 28 8.19 -0.86 6.90
CA ILE A 28 7.69 -2.23 6.88
C ILE A 28 8.02 -2.91 5.55
N SER A 29 7.89 -4.23 5.51
CA SER A 29 8.07 -4.97 4.27
C SER A 29 6.90 -4.74 3.29
N ARG A 30 7.20 -4.70 1.99
CA ARG A 30 6.19 -4.71 0.90
C ARG A 30 5.19 -5.86 1.05
N GLN A 31 5.67 -7.00 1.57
CA GLN A 31 4.84 -8.18 1.84
C GLN A 31 3.78 -7.89 2.91
N ALA A 32 4.11 -7.11 3.95
CA ALA A 32 3.14 -6.66 4.95
C ALA A 32 2.05 -5.79 4.32
N ILE A 33 2.43 -4.82 3.47
CA ILE A 33 1.48 -3.98 2.70
C ILE A 33 0.55 -4.83 1.83
N SER A 34 1.10 -5.82 1.10
CA SER A 34 0.31 -6.72 0.26
C SER A 34 -0.66 -7.57 1.08
N LYS A 35 -0.20 -8.09 2.23
CA LYS A 35 -1.01 -8.87 3.18
C LYS A 35 -2.14 -8.05 3.78
N TRP A 36 -1.92 -6.78 4.09
CA TRP A 36 -2.90 -5.91 4.72
C TRP A 36 -4.11 -5.61 3.85
N GLY A 37 -3.91 -5.36 2.55
CA GLY A 37 -5.02 -5.02 1.67
C GLY A 37 -5.41 -6.07 0.65
N LYS A 38 -4.86 -7.29 0.71
CA LYS A 38 -5.04 -8.34 -0.32
C LYS A 38 -4.77 -7.82 -1.74
N TRP A 39 -3.88 -6.84 -1.86
CA TRP A 39 -3.49 -6.28 -3.14
C TRP A 39 -2.63 -7.32 -3.87
N ARG A 40 -3.23 -8.08 -4.80
CA ARG A 40 -2.47 -8.89 -5.77
C ARG A 40 -1.53 -7.94 -6.54
N TYR A 41 -0.28 -8.37 -6.76
CA TYR A 41 0.75 -7.63 -7.51
C TYR A 41 0.19 -7.07 -8.82
N ASN A 42 -0.29 -5.83 -8.78
CA ASN A 42 -0.69 -5.08 -9.96
C ASN A 42 -0.69 -3.58 -9.58
N THR A 43 0.49 -3.04 -9.34
CA THR A 43 0.71 -1.61 -9.48
C THR A 43 1.02 -1.34 -10.94
N ARG A 44 -0.02 -1.28 -11.78
CA ARG A 44 0.07 -0.63 -13.08
C ARG A 44 0.05 0.88 -12.85
N PHE A 45 1.17 1.39 -12.37
CA PHE A 45 1.57 2.78 -12.55
C PHE A 45 2.84 2.72 -13.39
N GLY A 46 2.60 2.50 -14.68
CA GLY A 46 3.50 2.85 -15.78
C GLY A 46 2.81 3.92 -16.59
#